data_AF-A0A955ZFC7-F1
#
_entry.id   AF-A0A955ZFC7-F1
#
_cell.length_a   1.000
_cell.length_b   1.000
_cell.length_c   1.000
_cell.angle_alpha   90.00
_cell.angle_beta   90.00
_cell.angle_gamma   90.00
#
_symmetry.space_group_name_H-M   'P 1'
#
loop_
_entity.id
_entity.type
_entity.pdbx_description
1 polymer ?
#
loop_
_entity_poly.entity_id
_entity_poly.type
_entity_poly.pdbx_seq_one_letter_code
_entity_poly.pdbx_strand_id
1 'polypeptide(L)'
;MLGRRELLMGLGAGTVLGHAATATGAPDRRAQLGAQLDGLEVRELREGGRLFLLVVRRGLRPPARVPLLVLLHGLGETGDEQMGAWAWLERYGLASAWQRLERPPIVRTSKRGEWSDARLAEVNAELAARPFRGLAMVCPFMPKLAPHEMPAYAAWLERVVARARAEVPIISPEVDSTYLCGCSLGAYVSLEVMARTPHVFGAWGGVQTAIGAWAAPGYAKRLSTAFGGKARPLFVETSSLDHYRKSSEALHAAFEREGMPATKRVSTGPHDQPWLREVGTLEALLWFDRLSYARAARAADAGAPTPPG
;
A
#
# COMPACT_ATOMS: atom_id res chain seq x y z
N MET A 1 1.30 -10.77 44.82
CA MET A 1 0.66 -11.14 43.53
C MET A 1 -0.37 -10.06 43.22
N LEU A 2 -0.10 -9.19 42.25
CA LEU A 2 -1.00 -8.10 41.82
C LEU A 2 -1.02 -8.07 40.29
N GLY A 3 -2.22 -8.02 39.73
CA GLY A 3 -2.53 -8.35 38.34
C GLY A 3 -2.18 -7.24 37.35
N ARG A 4 -1.65 -7.67 36.20
CA ARG A 4 -1.53 -6.93 34.95
C ARG A 4 -2.93 -6.72 34.35
N ARG A 5 -3.40 -5.48 34.25
CA ARG A 5 -4.25 -4.97 33.16
C ARG A 5 -4.54 -3.49 33.43
N GLU A 6 -3.88 -2.62 32.65
CA GLU A 6 -4.37 -1.33 32.15
C GLU A 6 -3.20 -0.61 31.47
N LEU A 7 -3.16 -0.68 30.14
CA LEU A 7 -2.24 0.13 29.34
C LEU A 7 -3.05 1.33 28.81
N LEU A 8 -2.80 2.49 29.41
CA LEU A 8 -3.31 3.79 29.03
C LEU A 8 -2.94 4.14 27.57
N MET A 9 -3.97 4.37 26.76
CA MET A 9 -3.89 5.03 25.46
C MET A 9 -3.86 6.55 25.69
N GLY A 10 -2.68 7.16 25.57
CA GLY A 10 -2.55 8.61 25.50
C GLY A 10 -2.95 9.11 24.11
N LEU A 11 -4.19 9.57 23.95
CA LEU A 11 -4.65 10.34 22.80
C LEU A 11 -4.56 11.82 23.14
N GLY A 12 -3.64 12.53 22.47
CA GLY A 12 -3.67 13.99 22.43
C GLY A 12 -4.89 14.44 21.63
N ALA A 13 -5.88 15.01 22.32
CA ALA A 13 -7.04 15.63 21.73
C ALA A 13 -6.63 16.94 21.02
N GLY A 14 -6.50 16.89 19.69
CA GLY A 14 -6.55 18.09 18.86
C GLY A 14 -7.99 18.49 18.61
N THR A 15 -8.40 19.64 19.12
CA THR A 15 -9.73 20.23 18.92
C THR A 15 -9.92 20.58 17.44
N VAL A 16 -10.80 19.85 16.74
CA VAL A 16 -11.28 20.24 15.40
C VAL A 16 -12.65 20.90 15.59
N LEU A 17 -12.68 22.23 15.46
CA LEU A 17 -13.92 23.00 15.38
C LEU A 17 -14.63 22.67 14.06
N GLY A 18 -15.70 21.88 14.14
CA GLY A 18 -16.56 21.57 13.02
C GLY A 18 -17.40 22.79 12.63
N HIS A 19 -17.11 23.38 11.47
CA HIS A 19 -18.10 24.19 10.77
C HIS A 19 -19.03 23.23 10.02
N ALA A 20 -20.31 23.22 10.41
CA ALA A 20 -21.36 22.60 9.63
C ALA A 20 -21.54 23.41 8.34
N ALA A 21 -20.83 23.02 7.29
CA ALA A 21 -21.09 23.48 5.94
C ALA A 21 -22.35 22.77 5.41
N THR A 22 -23.36 23.56 5.09
CA THR A 22 -24.51 23.16 4.29
C THR A 22 -24.02 22.53 2.99
N ALA A 23 -24.67 21.43 2.57
CA ALA A 23 -24.33 20.66 1.38
C ALA A 23 -24.58 21.48 0.10
N THR A 24 -23.62 22.32 -0.26
CA THR A 24 -23.36 22.69 -1.65
C THR A 24 -22.70 21.49 -2.32
N GLY A 25 -23.14 21.14 -3.53
CA GLY A 25 -22.83 19.89 -4.21
C GLY A 25 -21.39 19.43 -4.03
N ALA A 26 -21.20 18.16 -3.63
CA ALA A 26 -19.88 17.59 -3.45
C ALA A 26 -19.04 17.88 -4.70
N PRO A 27 -17.90 18.58 -4.57
CA PRO A 27 -17.12 18.96 -5.73
C PRO A 27 -16.69 17.71 -6.50
N ASP A 28 -16.68 17.80 -7.83
CA ASP A 28 -16.19 16.72 -8.68
C ASP A 28 -14.71 16.43 -8.33
N ARG A 29 -14.49 15.36 -7.56
CA ARG A 29 -13.17 14.94 -7.07
C ARG A 29 -12.19 14.70 -8.23
N ARG A 30 -12.68 14.21 -9.37
CA ARG A 30 -11.85 14.04 -10.58
C ARG A 30 -11.42 15.39 -11.12
N ALA A 31 -12.32 16.37 -11.16
CA ALA A 31 -11.99 17.73 -11.59
C ALA A 31 -10.97 18.39 -10.65
N GLN A 32 -11.04 18.13 -9.34
CA GLN A 32 -10.06 18.64 -8.37
C GLN A 32 -8.65 18.06 -8.57
N LEU A 33 -8.56 16.77 -8.89
CA LEU A 33 -7.27 16.14 -9.20
C LEU A 33 -6.76 16.56 -10.58
N GLY A 34 -7.65 16.85 -11.53
CA GLY A 34 -7.35 17.46 -12.82
C GLY A 34 -6.17 16.77 -13.53
N ALA A 35 -5.12 17.54 -13.81
CA ALA A 35 -3.93 17.08 -14.49
C ALA A 35 -3.15 15.97 -13.74
N GLN A 36 -3.36 15.77 -12.43
CA GLN A 36 -2.72 14.66 -11.70
C GLN A 36 -3.22 13.30 -12.18
N LEU A 37 -4.42 13.22 -12.76
CA LEU A 37 -4.96 11.99 -13.35
C LEU A 37 -4.53 11.80 -14.81
N ASP A 38 -3.64 12.63 -15.36
CA ASP A 38 -3.11 12.43 -16.70
C ASP A 38 -2.39 11.06 -16.77
N GLY A 39 -2.79 10.25 -17.75
CA GLY A 39 -2.30 8.89 -17.91
C GLY A 39 -3.01 7.84 -17.05
N LEU A 40 -3.90 8.25 -16.14
CA LEU A 40 -4.70 7.36 -15.30
C LEU A 40 -6.19 7.38 -15.69
N GLU A 41 -6.85 6.27 -15.40
CA GLU A 41 -8.30 6.07 -15.43
C GLU A 41 -8.72 5.62 -14.03
N VAL A 42 -9.73 6.30 -13.45
CA VAL A 42 -10.26 6.00 -12.12
C VAL A 42 -11.71 5.55 -12.26
N ARG A 43 -12.00 4.31 -11.88
CA ARG A 43 -13.36 3.76 -11.84
C ARG A 43 -13.83 3.68 -10.40
N GLU A 44 -15.00 4.24 -10.13
CA GLU A 44 -15.71 4.00 -8.87
C GLU A 44 -16.54 2.73 -9.03
N LEU A 45 -16.31 1.75 -8.16
CA LEU A 45 -16.98 0.46 -8.19
C LEU A 45 -17.54 0.13 -6.81
N ARG A 46 -18.53 -0.74 -6.76
CA ARG A 46 -19.09 -1.26 -5.51
C ARG A 46 -19.03 -2.77 -5.48
N GLU A 47 -18.78 -3.32 -4.30
CA GLU A 47 -18.86 -4.74 -4.00
C GLU A 47 -19.57 -4.92 -2.65
N GLY A 48 -20.65 -5.70 -2.62
CA GLY A 48 -21.48 -5.84 -1.41
C GLY A 48 -21.98 -4.50 -0.85
N GLY A 49 -22.28 -3.54 -1.72
CA GLY A 49 -22.74 -2.20 -1.35
C GLY A 49 -21.66 -1.22 -0.90
N ARG A 50 -20.40 -1.64 -0.74
CA ARG A 50 -19.29 -0.77 -0.31
C ARG A 50 -18.44 -0.29 -1.47
N LEU A 51 -17.95 0.95 -1.38
CA LEU A 51 -17.15 1.61 -2.40
C LEU A 51 -15.69 1.13 -2.41
N PHE A 52 -15.14 0.99 -3.60
CA PHE A 52 -13.70 0.98 -3.84
C PHE A 52 -13.38 1.68 -5.16
N LEU A 53 -12.18 2.24 -5.27
CA LEU A 53 -11.66 2.74 -6.53
C LEU A 53 -10.80 1.69 -7.22
N LEU A 54 -10.94 1.58 -8.52
CA LEU A 54 -9.99 0.89 -9.40
C LEU A 54 -9.27 1.95 -10.23
N VAL A 55 -7.97 2.10 -9.98
CA VAL A 55 -7.09 3.07 -10.66
C VAL A 55 -6.15 2.30 -11.57
N VAL A 56 -6.16 2.62 -12.85
CA VAL A 56 -5.32 1.96 -13.86
C VAL A 56 -4.69 2.96 -14.82
N ARG A 57 -3.63 2.53 -15.49
CA ARG A 57 -3.09 3.26 -16.64
C ARG A 57 -4.14 3.35 -17.73
N ARG A 58 -4.39 4.56 -18.22
CA ARG A 58 -5.32 4.82 -19.33
C ARG A 58 -4.87 4.05 -20.57
N GLY A 59 -5.82 3.35 -21.20
CA GLY A 59 -5.54 2.56 -22.40
C GLY A 59 -4.88 1.20 -22.13
N LEU A 60 -4.78 0.77 -20.87
CA LEU A 60 -4.40 -0.61 -20.54
C LEU A 60 -5.39 -1.58 -21.20
N ARG A 61 -4.90 -2.34 -22.19
CA ARG A 61 -5.67 -3.32 -22.96
C ARG A 61 -4.82 -4.54 -23.25
N PRO A 62 -5.42 -5.74 -23.45
CA PRO A 62 -4.70 -6.90 -23.94
C PRO A 62 -3.87 -6.59 -25.22
N PRO A 63 -2.69 -7.21 -25.40
CA PRO A 63 -2.11 -8.26 -24.55
C PRO A 63 -1.38 -7.73 -23.30
N ALA A 64 -1.34 -6.41 -23.07
CA ALA A 64 -0.69 -5.83 -21.91
C ALA A 64 -1.41 -6.26 -20.61
N ARG A 65 -0.62 -6.67 -19.63
CA ARG A 65 -1.09 -7.13 -18.33
C ARG A 65 -0.23 -6.51 -17.22
N VAL A 66 -0.85 -6.20 -16.09
CA VAL A 66 -0.19 -5.57 -14.94
C VAL A 66 -0.47 -6.36 -13.65
N PRO A 67 0.39 -6.27 -12.62
CA PRO A 67 0.05 -6.75 -11.28
C PRO A 67 -1.10 -5.94 -10.67
N LEU A 68 -1.75 -6.49 -9.65
CA LEU A 68 -2.79 -5.82 -8.86
C LEU A 68 -2.26 -5.45 -7.46
N LEU A 69 -2.46 -4.22 -7.01
CA LEU A 69 -2.07 -3.74 -5.69
C LEU A 69 -3.29 -3.17 -4.95
N VAL A 70 -3.61 -3.72 -3.77
CA VAL A 70 -4.64 -3.19 -2.87
C VAL A 70 -3.99 -2.23 -1.86
N LEU A 71 -4.56 -1.04 -1.70
CA LEU A 71 -4.02 0.05 -0.90
C LEU A 71 -5.01 0.48 0.21
N LEU A 72 -4.74 0.15 1.47
CA LEU A 72 -5.58 0.50 2.62
C LEU A 72 -5.16 1.83 3.26
N HIS A 73 -6.12 2.71 3.51
CA HIS A 73 -5.87 4.06 4.03
C HIS A 73 -5.70 4.11 5.56
N GLY A 74 -5.33 5.28 6.09
CA GLY A 74 -5.12 5.55 7.51
C GLY A 74 -6.41 5.80 8.31
N LEU A 75 -6.25 6.08 9.60
CA LEU A 75 -7.36 6.26 10.56
C LEU A 75 -8.23 7.49 10.23
N GLY A 76 -7.63 8.57 9.76
CA GLY A 76 -8.32 9.85 9.51
C GLY A 76 -9.42 9.76 8.46
N GLU A 77 -9.36 8.74 7.61
CA GLU A 77 -10.24 8.55 6.46
C GLU A 77 -11.27 7.43 6.69
N THR A 78 -11.37 6.90 7.91
CA THR A 78 -12.32 5.82 8.27
C THR A 78 -13.77 6.28 8.48
N GLY A 79 -14.00 7.60 8.62
CA GLY A 79 -15.30 8.16 8.99
C GLY A 79 -16.26 8.40 7.83
N ASP A 80 -15.77 8.44 6.59
CA ASP A 80 -16.57 8.70 5.39
C ASP A 80 -16.12 7.77 4.25
N GLU A 81 -17.06 7.05 3.65
CA GLU A 81 -16.77 6.03 2.63
C GLU A 81 -16.08 6.63 1.40
N GLN A 82 -16.54 7.79 0.95
CA GLN A 82 -15.97 8.50 -0.19
C GLN A 82 -14.55 8.99 0.12
N MET A 83 -14.36 9.65 1.27
CA MET A 83 -13.04 10.10 1.71
C MET A 83 -12.04 8.95 1.82
N GLY A 84 -12.45 7.81 2.38
CA GLY A 84 -11.59 6.63 2.52
C GLY A 84 -11.18 6.02 1.18
N ALA A 85 -12.14 5.78 0.28
CA ALA A 85 -11.84 5.23 -1.04
C ALA A 85 -10.93 6.16 -1.87
N TRP A 86 -11.13 7.47 -1.78
CA TRP A 86 -10.34 8.49 -2.49
C TRP A 86 -9.04 8.91 -1.79
N ALA A 87 -8.80 8.46 -0.55
CA ALA A 87 -7.69 8.91 0.28
C ALA A 87 -6.31 8.81 -0.40
N TRP A 88 -6.04 7.70 -1.10
CA TRP A 88 -4.76 7.52 -1.77
C TRP A 88 -4.54 8.55 -2.88
N LEU A 89 -5.58 8.89 -3.65
CA LEU A 89 -5.49 9.89 -4.72
C LEU A 89 -5.39 11.31 -4.16
N GLU A 90 -6.27 11.68 -3.22
CA GLU A 90 -6.40 13.07 -2.74
C GLU A 90 -5.41 13.42 -1.62
N ARG A 91 -5.12 12.46 -0.74
CA ARG A 91 -4.41 12.70 0.52
C ARG A 91 -2.99 12.15 0.51
N TYR A 92 -2.75 11.03 -0.15
CA TYR A 92 -1.46 10.35 -0.11
C TYR A 92 -0.65 10.46 -1.39
N GLY A 93 -1.17 11.15 -2.42
CA GLY A 93 -0.40 11.50 -3.62
C GLY A 93 -0.17 10.32 -4.57
N LEU A 94 -1.09 9.36 -4.64
CA LEU A 94 -1.01 8.22 -5.55
C LEU A 94 -0.85 8.65 -7.01
N ALA A 95 -1.65 9.62 -7.44
CA ALA A 95 -1.65 10.14 -8.80
C ALA A 95 -0.32 10.84 -9.15
N SER A 96 0.16 11.74 -8.29
CA SER A 96 1.43 12.44 -8.49
C SER A 96 2.65 11.49 -8.40
N ALA A 97 2.63 10.52 -7.48
CA ALA A 97 3.68 9.51 -7.38
C ALA A 97 3.78 8.68 -8.67
N TRP A 98 2.64 8.24 -9.22
CA TRP A 98 2.60 7.54 -10.50
C TRP A 98 3.22 8.36 -11.63
N GLN A 99 2.80 9.61 -11.80
CA GLN A 99 3.30 10.48 -12.86
C GLN A 99 4.81 10.73 -12.77
N ARG A 100 5.33 10.90 -11.56
CA ARG A 100 6.77 11.08 -11.31
C ARG A 100 7.55 9.81 -11.68
N LEU A 101 7.03 8.63 -11.32
CA LEU A 101 7.64 7.36 -11.67
C LEU A 101 7.63 7.08 -13.18
N GLU A 102 6.56 7.46 -13.89
CA GLU A 102 6.48 7.32 -15.36
C GLU A 102 7.41 8.29 -16.12
N ARG A 103 7.83 9.39 -15.48
CA ARG A 103 8.63 10.47 -16.12
C ARG A 103 9.92 10.73 -15.36
N PRO A 104 10.86 9.76 -15.29
CA PRO A 104 12.16 10.00 -14.68
C PRO A 104 12.95 11.07 -15.47
N PRO A 105 13.87 11.81 -14.82
CA PRO A 105 14.24 11.68 -13.41
C PRO A 105 13.18 12.27 -12.46
N ILE A 106 12.96 11.61 -11.34
CA ILE A 106 12.20 12.17 -10.23
C ILE A 106 12.98 13.33 -9.59
N VAL A 107 12.25 14.37 -9.23
CA VAL A 107 12.79 15.56 -8.54
C VAL A 107 12.01 15.79 -7.25
N ARG A 108 12.60 16.57 -6.34
CA ARG A 108 11.93 17.03 -5.12
C ARG A 108 10.81 17.99 -5.49
N THR A 109 9.62 17.76 -4.93
CA THR A 109 8.49 18.68 -5.08
C THR A 109 8.24 19.51 -3.82
N SER A 110 8.89 19.14 -2.72
CA SER A 110 8.82 19.76 -1.40
C SER A 110 10.16 20.36 -0.99
N LYS A 111 10.12 21.42 -0.17
CA LYS A 111 11.30 22.02 0.50
C LYS A 111 11.61 21.38 1.85
N ARG A 112 10.84 20.38 2.29
CA ARG A 112 10.98 19.76 3.63
C ARG A 112 12.12 18.73 3.72
N GLY A 113 12.75 18.38 2.60
CA GLY A 113 13.97 17.58 2.60
C GLY A 113 13.75 16.08 2.84
N GLU A 114 12.59 15.54 2.49
CA GLU A 114 12.29 14.10 2.65
C GLU A 114 13.23 13.21 1.81
N TRP A 115 13.62 13.69 0.62
CA TRP A 115 14.62 13.04 -0.24
C TRP A 115 16.03 13.50 0.13
N SER A 116 16.90 12.55 0.48
CA SER A 116 18.35 12.78 0.45
C SER A 116 18.87 12.74 -0.99
N ASP A 117 19.97 13.45 -1.28
CA ASP A 117 20.55 13.47 -2.64
C ASP A 117 20.96 12.07 -3.08
N ALA A 118 21.57 11.31 -2.16
CA ALA A 118 21.99 9.94 -2.42
C ALA A 118 20.80 9.03 -2.80
N ARG A 119 19.69 9.10 -2.06
CA ARG A 119 18.53 8.24 -2.34
C ARG A 119 17.82 8.67 -3.63
N LEU A 120 17.72 9.97 -3.88
CA LEU A 120 17.15 10.48 -5.14
C LEU A 120 17.97 10.03 -6.34
N ALA A 121 19.30 10.09 -6.25
CA ALA A 121 20.22 9.60 -7.27
C ALA A 121 20.09 8.07 -7.49
N GLU A 122 20.00 7.29 -6.40
CA GLU A 122 19.79 5.83 -6.47
C GLU A 122 18.49 5.49 -7.20
N VAL A 123 17.37 6.11 -6.82
CA VAL A 123 16.06 5.88 -7.46
C VAL A 123 16.08 6.28 -8.93
N ASN A 124 16.72 7.39 -9.28
CA ASN A 124 16.83 7.84 -10.66
C ASN A 124 17.71 6.92 -11.52
N ALA A 125 18.84 6.46 -10.98
CA ALA A 125 19.67 5.47 -11.66
C ALA A 125 18.91 4.15 -11.87
N GLU A 126 18.13 3.73 -10.87
CA GLU A 126 17.27 2.55 -10.97
C GLU A 126 16.19 2.70 -12.05
N LEU A 127 15.51 3.84 -12.09
CA LEU A 127 14.47 4.14 -13.10
C LEU A 127 15.05 4.25 -14.51
N ALA A 128 16.26 4.78 -14.65
CA ALA A 128 16.97 4.82 -15.94
C ALA A 128 17.32 3.42 -16.43
N ALA A 129 17.79 2.53 -15.55
CA ALA A 129 18.10 1.15 -15.88
C ALA A 129 16.84 0.31 -16.15
N ARG A 130 15.77 0.55 -15.39
CA ARG A 130 14.52 -0.20 -15.45
C ARG A 130 13.35 0.78 -15.35
N PRO A 131 12.72 1.18 -16.47
CA PRO A 131 11.58 2.08 -16.43
C PRO A 131 10.46 1.52 -15.55
N PHE A 132 9.72 2.40 -14.87
CA PHE A 132 8.51 2.01 -14.16
C PHE A 132 7.47 1.50 -15.17
N ARG A 133 6.88 0.33 -14.89
CA ARG A 133 5.94 -0.36 -15.79
C ARG A 133 4.51 -0.29 -15.29
N GLY A 134 4.32 -0.03 -13.99
CA GLY A 134 3.04 0.26 -13.39
C GLY A 134 2.27 -0.97 -12.92
N LEU A 135 1.19 -0.69 -12.18
CA LEU A 135 0.28 -1.64 -11.55
C LEU A 135 -1.17 -1.19 -11.77
N ALA A 136 -2.13 -2.13 -11.69
CA ALA A 136 -3.51 -1.79 -11.38
C ALA A 136 -3.64 -1.62 -9.86
N MET A 137 -4.31 -0.56 -9.41
CA MET A 137 -4.39 -0.21 -7.99
C MET A 137 -5.84 -0.19 -7.54
N VAL A 138 -6.10 -0.80 -6.39
CA VAL A 138 -7.42 -0.87 -5.75
C VAL A 138 -7.36 -0.09 -4.45
N CYS A 139 -8.20 0.93 -4.31
CA CYS A 139 -8.31 1.74 -3.09
C CYS A 139 -9.68 1.50 -2.45
N PRO A 140 -9.85 0.45 -1.63
CA PRO A 140 -11.10 0.18 -0.95
C PRO A 140 -11.32 1.13 0.22
N PHE A 141 -12.58 1.44 0.51
CA PHE A 141 -12.93 2.01 1.81
C PHE A 141 -12.66 0.98 2.93
N MET A 142 -11.98 1.44 3.98
CA MET A 142 -11.70 0.69 5.19
C MET A 142 -12.33 1.41 6.40
N PRO A 143 -13.42 0.89 6.98
CA PRO A 143 -13.99 1.48 8.19
C PRO A 143 -13.05 1.27 9.39
N LYS A 144 -13.34 1.93 10.50
CA LYS A 144 -12.68 1.63 11.79
C LYS A 144 -13.21 0.28 12.30
N LEU A 145 -12.41 -0.77 12.12
CA LEU A 145 -12.79 -2.14 12.45
C LEU A 145 -12.50 -2.51 13.91
N ALA A 146 -13.49 -3.08 14.57
CA ALA A 146 -13.30 -3.87 15.78
C ALA A 146 -12.72 -5.26 15.43
N PRO A 147 -12.04 -5.96 16.35
CA PRO A 147 -11.43 -7.26 16.07
C PRO A 147 -12.40 -8.32 15.52
N HIS A 148 -13.66 -8.31 15.97
CA HIS A 148 -14.69 -9.26 15.52
C HIS A 148 -15.19 -8.99 14.09
N GLU A 149 -14.99 -7.78 13.56
CA GLU A 149 -15.37 -7.39 12.19
C GLU A 149 -14.29 -7.75 11.16
N MET A 150 -13.06 -8.00 11.62
CA MET A 150 -11.91 -8.28 10.77
C MET A 150 -12.11 -9.46 9.81
N PRO A 151 -12.69 -10.61 10.22
CA PRO A 151 -12.95 -11.71 9.28
C PRO A 151 -13.90 -11.31 8.15
N ALA A 152 -14.97 -10.56 8.46
CA ALA A 152 -15.93 -10.12 7.47
C ALA A 152 -15.32 -9.11 6.49
N TYR A 153 -14.47 -8.20 6.98
CA TYR A 153 -13.74 -7.26 6.13
C TYR A 153 -12.72 -7.97 5.23
N ALA A 154 -11.98 -8.95 5.76
CA ALA A 154 -11.04 -9.75 4.98
C ALA A 154 -11.76 -10.48 3.85
N ALA A 155 -12.87 -11.18 4.13
CA ALA A 155 -13.69 -11.86 3.13
C ALA A 155 -14.30 -10.89 2.09
N TRP A 156 -14.62 -9.65 2.50
CA TRP A 156 -15.05 -8.62 1.55
C TRP A 156 -13.92 -8.19 0.62
N LEU A 157 -12.70 -8.00 1.13
CA LEU A 157 -11.54 -7.67 0.29
C LEU A 157 -11.22 -8.76 -0.74
N GLU A 158 -11.43 -10.04 -0.42
CA GLU A 158 -11.26 -11.12 -1.41
C GLU A 158 -12.21 -10.94 -2.61
N ARG A 159 -13.47 -10.56 -2.35
CA ARG A 159 -14.45 -10.27 -3.40
C ARG A 159 -14.09 -9.01 -4.18
N VAL A 160 -13.59 -7.97 -3.52
CA VAL A 160 -13.07 -6.76 -4.18
C VAL A 160 -11.92 -7.12 -5.14
N VAL A 161 -10.98 -7.97 -4.71
CA VAL A 161 -9.88 -8.45 -5.56
C VAL A 161 -10.42 -9.23 -6.76
N ALA A 162 -11.35 -10.16 -6.54
CA ALA A 162 -11.98 -10.92 -7.62
C ALA A 162 -12.69 -9.99 -8.62
N ARG A 163 -13.45 -9.01 -8.11
CA ARG A 163 -14.13 -8.00 -8.93
C ARG A 163 -13.14 -7.16 -9.73
N ALA A 164 -12.07 -6.68 -9.12
CA ALA A 164 -11.03 -5.89 -9.81
C ALA A 164 -10.35 -6.71 -10.92
N ARG A 165 -10.03 -7.98 -10.67
CA ARG A 165 -9.44 -8.88 -11.68
C ARG A 165 -10.34 -9.10 -12.91
N ALA A 166 -11.66 -9.02 -12.74
CA ALA A 166 -12.60 -9.09 -13.85
C ALA A 166 -12.64 -7.81 -14.71
N GLU A 167 -12.21 -6.68 -14.15
CA GLU A 167 -12.29 -5.35 -14.79
C GLU A 167 -11.03 -4.97 -15.58
N VAL A 168 -9.89 -5.59 -15.28
CA VAL A 168 -8.58 -5.22 -15.82
C VAL A 168 -7.72 -6.45 -16.17
N PRO A 169 -6.90 -6.38 -17.22
CA PRO A 169 -6.02 -7.48 -17.60
C PRO A 169 -4.86 -7.61 -16.59
N ILE A 170 -4.95 -8.59 -15.68
CA ILE A 170 -3.90 -8.89 -14.69
C ILE A 170 -2.90 -9.90 -15.24
N ILE A 171 -1.61 -9.79 -14.84
CA ILE A 171 -0.49 -10.67 -15.27
C ILE A 171 -0.83 -12.13 -15.03
N SER A 172 -1.31 -12.44 -13.83
CA SER A 172 -1.75 -13.77 -13.45
C SER A 172 -2.89 -13.67 -12.45
N PRO A 173 -3.91 -14.54 -12.52
CA PRO A 173 -4.88 -14.68 -11.44
C PRO A 173 -4.27 -15.31 -10.18
N GLU A 174 -3.04 -15.81 -10.26
CA GLU A 174 -2.33 -16.38 -9.12
C GLU A 174 -1.95 -15.33 -8.08
N VAL A 175 -1.76 -15.83 -6.85
CA VAL A 175 -1.39 -15.05 -5.67
C VAL A 175 -0.16 -14.15 -5.90
N ASP A 176 0.80 -14.62 -6.71
CA ASP A 176 2.09 -13.93 -6.91
C ASP A 176 2.01 -12.61 -7.67
N SER A 177 0.87 -12.29 -8.29
CA SER A 177 0.62 -11.04 -9.02
C SER A 177 -0.41 -10.13 -8.35
N THR A 178 -0.77 -10.40 -7.09
CA THR A 178 -1.69 -9.57 -6.31
C THR A 178 -1.10 -9.26 -4.95
N TYR A 179 -1.10 -7.99 -4.56
CA TYR A 179 -0.41 -7.52 -3.37
C TYR A 179 -1.30 -6.68 -2.49
N LEU A 180 -0.92 -6.61 -1.21
CA LEU A 180 -1.60 -5.83 -0.21
C LEU A 180 -0.65 -4.84 0.43
N CYS A 181 -1.06 -3.58 0.50
CA CYS A 181 -0.34 -2.55 1.21
C CYS A 181 -1.31 -1.68 2.02
N GLY A 182 -0.81 -1.12 3.10
CA GLY A 182 -1.56 -0.13 3.86
C GLY A 182 -0.65 0.91 4.51
N CYS A 183 -1.25 2.05 4.87
CA CYS A 183 -0.58 3.12 5.59
C CYS A 183 -1.17 3.28 6.99
N SER A 184 -0.32 3.45 8.02
CA SER A 184 -0.77 3.71 9.39
C SER A 184 -1.75 2.64 9.89
N LEU A 185 -2.98 2.99 10.26
CA LEU A 185 -4.03 2.02 10.60
C LEU A 185 -4.25 0.99 9.49
N GLY A 186 -4.22 1.41 8.22
CA GLY A 186 -4.36 0.53 7.07
C GLY A 186 -3.26 -0.53 7.00
N ALA A 187 -2.04 -0.20 7.44
CA ALA A 187 -0.95 -1.16 7.53
C ALA A 187 -1.24 -2.23 8.61
N TYR A 188 -1.75 -1.82 9.77
CA TYR A 188 -2.22 -2.77 10.80
C TYR A 188 -3.34 -3.68 10.28
N VAL A 189 -4.39 -3.11 9.67
CA VAL A 189 -5.50 -3.89 9.12
C VAL A 189 -4.99 -4.82 8.01
N SER A 190 -4.05 -4.38 7.19
CA SER A 190 -3.48 -5.21 6.15
C SER A 190 -2.68 -6.42 6.68
N LEU A 191 -2.01 -6.30 7.83
CA LEU A 191 -1.37 -7.45 8.50
C LEU A 191 -2.42 -8.48 8.94
N GLU A 192 -3.52 -8.00 9.51
CA GLU A 192 -4.64 -8.84 9.94
C GLU A 192 -5.32 -9.54 8.76
N VAL A 193 -5.53 -8.82 7.64
CA VAL A 193 -6.08 -9.39 6.41
C VAL A 193 -5.12 -10.43 5.81
N MET A 194 -3.84 -10.08 5.62
CA MET A 194 -2.83 -10.97 5.07
C MET A 194 -2.73 -12.30 5.84
N ALA A 195 -2.83 -12.26 7.17
CA ALA A 195 -2.80 -13.45 8.01
C ALA A 195 -4.03 -14.36 7.85
N ARG A 196 -5.18 -13.80 7.44
CA ARG A 196 -6.44 -14.55 7.25
C ARG A 196 -6.60 -15.04 5.82
N THR A 197 -6.09 -14.29 4.86
CA THR A 197 -6.30 -14.53 3.43
C THR A 197 -4.97 -14.69 2.70
N PRO A 198 -4.04 -15.54 3.18
CA PRO A 198 -2.71 -15.68 2.57
C PRO A 198 -2.81 -16.27 1.16
N HIS A 199 -3.91 -16.87 0.76
CA HIS A 199 -4.08 -17.38 -0.60
C HIS A 199 -4.38 -16.27 -1.64
N VAL A 200 -4.67 -15.04 -1.19
CA VAL A 200 -5.05 -13.92 -2.07
C VAL A 200 -3.87 -13.02 -2.44
N PHE A 201 -2.94 -12.79 -1.51
CA PHE A 201 -1.87 -11.81 -1.66
C PHE A 201 -0.48 -12.45 -1.63
N GLY A 202 0.32 -12.23 -2.67
CA GLY A 202 1.67 -12.79 -2.84
C GLY A 202 2.80 -11.94 -2.24
N ALA A 203 2.47 -10.75 -1.72
CA ALA A 203 3.39 -9.89 -0.99
C ALA A 203 2.61 -8.90 -0.12
N TRP A 204 3.29 -8.36 0.89
CA TRP A 204 2.75 -7.37 1.80
C TRP A 204 3.68 -6.16 1.95
N GLY A 205 3.11 -4.96 2.06
CA GLY A 205 3.84 -3.74 2.37
C GLY A 205 3.15 -2.88 3.42
N GLY A 206 3.88 -2.38 4.41
CA GLY A 206 3.35 -1.47 5.43
C GLY A 206 4.10 -0.16 5.44
N VAL A 207 3.37 0.95 5.28
CA VAL A 207 3.90 2.31 5.37
C VAL A 207 3.52 2.90 6.73
N GLN A 208 4.52 3.29 7.52
CA GLN A 208 4.37 3.87 8.86
C GLN A 208 3.40 3.07 9.74
N THR A 209 3.71 1.79 9.97
CA THR A 209 2.73 0.79 10.44
C THR A 209 2.26 1.04 11.88
N ALA A 210 0.96 1.30 12.06
CA ALA A 210 0.37 1.67 13.36
C ALA A 210 0.12 0.47 14.28
N ILE A 211 1.20 -0.19 14.72
CA ILE A 211 1.19 -1.21 15.77
C ILE A 211 2.08 -0.80 16.94
N GLY A 212 1.92 -1.46 18.09
CA GLY A 212 2.92 -1.38 19.15
C GLY A 212 4.14 -2.26 18.84
N ALA A 213 5.34 -1.80 19.17
CA ALA A 213 6.57 -2.58 18.98
C ALA A 213 6.53 -3.96 19.67
N TRP A 214 5.79 -4.08 20.78
CA TRP A 214 5.56 -5.35 21.48
C TRP A 214 4.74 -6.35 20.66
N ALA A 215 3.92 -5.89 19.71
CA ALA A 215 3.06 -6.74 18.88
C ALA A 215 3.79 -7.29 17.64
N ALA A 216 4.90 -6.67 17.24
CA ALA A 216 5.67 -7.04 16.05
C ALA A 216 6.05 -8.54 15.99
N PRO A 217 6.59 -9.17 17.06
CA PRO A 217 6.87 -10.61 17.04
C PRO A 217 5.62 -11.47 16.80
N GLY A 218 4.48 -11.07 17.36
CA GLY A 218 3.22 -11.77 17.19
C GLY A 218 2.72 -11.75 15.74
N TYR A 219 2.84 -10.61 15.06
CA TYR A 219 2.50 -10.49 13.64
C TYR A 219 3.44 -11.30 12.75
N ALA A 220 4.76 -11.21 12.98
CA ALA A 220 5.73 -11.96 12.20
C ALA A 220 5.47 -13.48 12.28
N LYS A 221 5.25 -14.01 13.48
CA LYS A 221 4.93 -15.43 13.67
C LYS A 221 3.60 -15.83 13.01
N ARG A 222 2.56 -14.99 13.13
CA ARG A 222 1.25 -15.24 12.49
C ARG A 222 1.37 -15.29 10.97
N LEU A 223 2.11 -14.36 10.37
CA LEU A 223 2.32 -14.36 8.92
C LEU A 223 3.18 -15.54 8.45
N SER A 224 4.27 -15.86 9.15
CA SER A 224 5.09 -17.04 8.86
C SER A 224 4.27 -18.33 8.87
N THR A 225 3.40 -18.48 9.89
CA THR A 225 2.45 -19.60 10.00
C THR A 225 1.46 -19.59 8.84
N ALA A 226 0.84 -18.44 8.54
CA ALA A 226 -0.14 -18.30 7.45
C ALA A 226 0.47 -18.58 6.07
N PHE A 227 1.77 -18.34 5.90
CA PHE A 227 2.49 -18.65 4.66
C PHE A 227 2.97 -20.11 4.58
N GLY A 228 2.72 -20.92 5.61
CA GLY A 228 3.15 -22.31 5.67
C GLY A 228 4.67 -22.45 5.61
N GLY A 229 5.41 -21.52 6.22
CA GLY A 229 6.87 -21.47 6.18
C GLY A 229 7.48 -21.01 4.85
N LYS A 230 6.66 -20.69 3.83
CA LYS A 230 7.17 -20.12 2.58
C LYS A 230 7.46 -18.64 2.75
N ALA A 231 8.68 -18.22 2.46
CA ALA A 231 9.02 -16.81 2.43
C ALA A 231 8.21 -16.07 1.36
N ARG A 232 7.63 -14.93 1.75
CA ARG A 232 7.01 -13.98 0.84
C ARG A 232 7.71 -12.63 0.94
N PRO A 233 7.75 -11.85 -0.14
CA PRO A 233 8.29 -10.50 -0.10
C PRO A 233 7.50 -9.64 0.88
N LEU A 234 8.21 -8.99 1.77
CA LEU A 234 7.67 -8.06 2.75
C LEU A 234 8.37 -6.71 2.59
N PHE A 235 7.61 -5.63 2.71
CA PHE A 235 8.10 -4.26 2.67
C PHE A 235 7.68 -3.51 3.94
N VAL A 236 8.63 -2.88 4.61
CA VAL A 236 8.38 -2.04 5.78
C VAL A 236 8.98 -0.68 5.54
N GLU A 237 8.13 0.33 5.42
CA GLU A 237 8.53 1.70 5.23
C GLU A 237 8.15 2.55 6.44
N THR A 238 9.04 3.46 6.82
CA THR A 238 8.79 4.44 7.88
C THR A 238 9.62 5.70 7.61
N SER A 239 9.44 6.72 8.43
CA SER A 239 10.24 7.95 8.36
C SER A 239 10.97 8.23 9.67
N SER A 240 11.97 9.12 9.62
CA SER A 240 12.89 9.39 10.73
C SER A 240 12.21 9.95 11.99
N LEU A 241 11.12 10.72 11.81
CA LEU A 241 10.32 11.36 12.86
C LEU A 241 8.92 10.71 13.01
N ASP A 242 8.70 9.54 12.43
CA ASP A 242 7.48 8.77 12.66
C ASP A 242 7.43 8.27 14.11
N HIS A 243 6.33 8.52 14.81
CA HIS A 243 6.12 8.00 16.17
C HIS A 243 5.97 6.47 16.19
N TYR A 244 5.59 5.84 15.08
CA TYR A 244 5.61 4.38 14.89
C TYR A 244 6.94 3.84 14.36
N ARG A 245 7.98 4.67 14.18
CA ARG A 245 9.27 4.21 13.65
C ARG A 245 9.83 2.99 14.40
N LYS A 246 9.84 3.05 15.73
CA LYS A 246 10.32 1.94 16.57
C LYS A 246 9.51 0.67 16.35
N SER A 247 8.19 0.81 16.14
CA SER A 247 7.30 -0.31 15.84
C SER A 247 7.56 -0.90 14.46
N SER A 248 7.75 -0.07 13.44
CA SER A 248 8.10 -0.51 12.08
C SER A 248 9.47 -1.20 12.06
N GLU A 249 10.49 -0.65 12.72
CA GLU A 249 11.81 -1.28 12.85
C GLU A 249 11.74 -2.61 13.61
N ALA A 250 10.93 -2.69 14.68
CA ALA A 250 10.70 -3.93 15.41
C ALA A 250 9.97 -5.00 14.57
N LEU A 251 9.02 -4.58 13.72
CA LEU A 251 8.31 -5.47 12.79
C LEU A 251 9.26 -6.03 11.73
N HIS A 252 10.09 -5.18 11.12
CA HIS A 252 11.14 -5.61 10.20
C HIS A 252 12.08 -6.63 10.85
N ALA A 253 12.61 -6.32 12.04
CA ALA A 253 13.49 -7.24 12.77
C ALA A 253 12.77 -8.55 13.18
N ALA A 254 11.47 -8.52 13.43
CA ALA A 254 10.69 -9.71 13.71
C ALA A 254 10.52 -10.59 12.47
N PHE A 255 10.31 -10.02 11.29
CA PHE A 255 10.26 -10.78 10.04
C PHE A 255 11.58 -11.50 9.74
N GLU A 256 12.72 -10.81 9.90
CA GLU A 256 14.04 -11.42 9.71
C GLU A 256 14.27 -12.62 10.65
N ARG A 257 13.85 -12.49 11.93
CA ARG A 257 13.96 -13.61 12.90
C ARG A 257 13.08 -14.80 12.59
N GLU A 258 11.95 -14.58 11.91
CA GLU A 258 11.05 -15.65 11.46
C GLU A 258 11.46 -16.22 10.09
N GLY A 259 12.63 -15.85 9.57
CA GLY A 259 13.13 -16.32 8.27
C GLY A 259 12.35 -15.76 7.08
N MET A 260 11.72 -14.59 7.24
CA MET A 260 10.99 -13.90 6.18
C MET A 260 11.74 -12.61 5.78
N PRO A 261 12.61 -12.65 4.75
CA PRO A 261 13.36 -11.48 4.33
C PRO A 261 12.43 -10.31 3.98
N ALA A 262 12.69 -9.16 4.58
CA ALA A 262 11.88 -7.98 4.43
C ALA A 262 12.74 -6.78 3.99
N THR A 263 12.27 -6.05 2.98
CA THR A 263 12.88 -4.78 2.58
C THR A 263 12.47 -3.70 3.58
N LYS A 264 13.43 -3.00 4.17
CA LYS A 264 13.18 -1.84 5.03
C LYS A 264 13.57 -0.54 4.34
N ARG A 265 12.71 0.48 4.42
CA ARG A 265 13.03 1.84 4.00
C ARG A 265 12.76 2.82 5.14
N VAL A 266 13.71 3.71 5.38
CA VAL A 266 13.60 4.81 6.34
C VAL A 266 14.05 6.09 5.64
N SER A 267 13.11 6.99 5.37
CA SER A 267 13.39 8.30 4.76
C SER A 267 13.26 9.42 5.80
N THR A 268 13.66 10.63 5.45
CA THR A 268 13.52 11.79 6.34
C THR A 268 12.05 12.24 6.38
N GLY A 269 11.52 12.56 7.56
CA GLY A 269 10.23 13.23 7.72
C GLY A 269 9.35 12.65 8.82
N PRO A 270 8.17 13.22 9.08
CA PRO A 270 7.25 12.80 10.13
C PRO A 270 6.16 11.83 9.65
N HIS A 271 5.27 11.46 10.57
CA HIS A 271 4.04 10.72 10.27
C HIS A 271 2.95 11.65 9.72
N ASP A 272 3.01 12.01 8.44
CA ASP A 272 1.99 12.86 7.83
C ASP A 272 1.75 12.64 6.33
N GLN A 273 0.62 13.19 5.88
CA GLN A 273 0.20 13.15 4.48
C GLN A 273 1.20 13.80 3.51
N PRO A 274 1.78 14.99 3.78
CA PRO A 274 2.78 15.55 2.86
C PRO A 274 4.04 14.68 2.72
N TRP A 275 4.47 13.94 3.74
CA TRP A 275 5.56 12.96 3.60
C TRP A 275 5.15 11.80 2.67
N LEU A 276 3.93 11.27 2.81
CA LEU A 276 3.39 10.24 1.90
C LEU A 276 3.36 10.74 0.45
N ARG A 277 2.89 11.98 0.23
CA ARG A 277 2.83 12.60 -1.10
C ARG A 277 4.22 12.81 -1.73
N GLU A 278 5.23 13.11 -0.91
CA GLU A 278 6.57 13.42 -1.41
C GLU A 278 7.41 12.17 -1.68
N VAL A 279 7.42 11.19 -0.77
CA VAL A 279 8.31 10.02 -0.83
C VAL A 279 7.59 8.70 -0.56
N GLY A 280 6.73 8.63 0.45
CA GLY A 280 6.21 7.35 0.96
C GLY A 280 5.43 6.54 -0.09
N THR A 281 4.46 7.17 -0.73
CA THR A 281 3.66 6.50 -1.77
C THR A 281 4.53 6.11 -2.97
N LEU A 282 5.52 6.92 -3.33
CA LEU A 282 6.40 6.68 -4.46
C LEU A 282 7.30 5.45 -4.24
N GLU A 283 7.93 5.37 -3.07
CA GLU A 283 8.78 4.23 -2.67
C GLU A 283 7.97 2.92 -2.63
N ALA A 284 6.76 2.95 -2.06
CA ALA A 284 5.87 1.79 -2.04
C ALA A 284 5.51 1.31 -3.46
N LEU A 285 5.05 2.21 -4.34
CA LEU A 285 4.71 1.86 -5.72
C LEU A 285 5.91 1.28 -6.48
N LEU A 286 7.07 1.92 -6.34
CA LEU A 286 8.30 1.47 -6.99
C LEU A 286 8.67 0.06 -6.52
N TRP A 287 8.60 -0.23 -5.22
CA TRP A 287 8.92 -1.55 -4.69
C TRP A 287 8.02 -2.65 -5.28
N PHE A 288 6.70 -2.44 -5.33
CA PHE A 288 5.77 -3.41 -5.89
C PHE A 288 5.94 -3.60 -7.42
N ASP A 289 6.25 -2.53 -8.15
CA ASP A 289 6.60 -2.62 -9.58
C ASP A 289 7.82 -3.54 -9.78
N ARG A 290 8.91 -3.31 -9.05
CA ARG A 290 10.12 -4.13 -9.15
C ARG A 290 9.87 -5.58 -8.83
N LEU A 291 9.11 -5.84 -7.76
CA LEU A 291 8.78 -7.19 -7.36
C LEU A 291 8.07 -7.96 -8.49
N SER A 292 7.09 -7.31 -9.11
CA SER A 292 6.23 -7.93 -10.13
C SER A 292 7.00 -8.35 -11.36
N TYR A 293 7.83 -7.46 -11.87
CA TYR A 293 8.50 -7.69 -13.13
C TYR A 293 9.80 -8.48 -12.99
N ALA A 294 10.41 -8.49 -11.81
CA ALA A 294 11.46 -9.46 -11.49
C ALA A 294 10.90 -10.90 -11.45
N ARG A 295 9.72 -11.11 -10.87
CA ARG A 295 9.05 -12.42 -10.86
C ARG A 295 8.64 -12.87 -12.26
N ALA A 296 8.05 -11.96 -13.05
CA ALA A 296 7.66 -12.26 -14.42
C ALA A 296 8.86 -12.65 -15.30
N ALA A 297 10.01 -11.98 -15.15
CA ALA A 297 11.23 -12.33 -15.88
C ALA A 297 11.72 -13.74 -15.51
N ARG A 298 11.81 -14.05 -14.21
CA ARG A 298 12.23 -15.39 -13.73
C ARG A 298 11.30 -16.51 -14.21
N ALA A 299 9.99 -16.26 -14.26
CA ALA A 299 9.03 -17.23 -14.75
C ALA A 299 9.18 -17.48 -16.27
N ALA A 300 9.48 -16.43 -17.04
CA ALA A 300 9.77 -16.57 -18.48
C ALA A 300 11.04 -17.38 -18.72
N ASP A 301 12.10 -17.14 -17.94
CA ASP A 301 13.37 -17.88 -18.05
C ASP A 301 13.20 -19.36 -17.70
N ALA A 302 12.39 -19.68 -16.68
CA ALA A 302 12.11 -21.06 -16.27
C ALA A 302 11.23 -21.85 -17.27
N GLY A 303 10.49 -21.15 -18.13
CA GLY A 303 9.62 -21.74 -19.16
C GLY A 303 10.26 -21.87 -20.55
N ALA A 304 11.49 -21.37 -20.74
CA ALA A 304 12.19 -21.49 -22.02
C ALA A 304 12.63 -22.96 -22.25
N PRO A 305 12.31 -23.57 -23.42
CA PRO A 305 12.79 -24.92 -23.72
C PRO A 305 14.31 -24.93 -23.72
N THR A 306 14.90 -25.92 -23.05
CA THR A 306 16.35 -26.15 -23.11
C THR A 306 16.72 -26.42 -24.57
N PRO A 307 17.68 -25.69 -25.16
CA PRO A 307 18.09 -25.97 -26.53
C PRO A 307 18.57 -27.42 -26.62
N PRO A 308 18.23 -28.16 -27.69
CA PRO A 308 18.75 -29.51 -27.87
C PRO A 308 20.28 -29.44 -27.89
N GLY A 309 20.88 -30.17 -26.96
CA GLY A 309 22.33 -30.38 -26.89
C GLY A 309 22.82 -31.37 -27.94
#